data_AF-A0A1Z8VBQ2-F1
#
_entry.id   AF-A0A1Z8VBQ2-F1
#
_cell.length_a   1.000
_cell.length_b   1.000
_cell.length_c   1.000
_cell.angle_alpha   90.00
_cell.angle_beta   90.00
_cell.angle_gamma   90.00
#
_symmetry.space_group_name_H-M   'P 1'
#
loop_
_entity.id
_entity.type
_entity.pdbx_description
1 polymer ?
#
loop_
_entity_poly.entity_id
_entity_poly.type
_entity_poly.pdbx_seq_one_letter_code
_entity_poly.pdbx_strand_id
1 'polypeptide(L)'
;MAGSVNKVTLVGNLGRDPEVRSMQDGGKIVQLSIATSESWKDRNSGERREKTEWHRVVIFNENLGRTAEQYLRKGSTVYIEGQLQTRKWTDQQGQEKYT
;
A
#
# COMPACT_ATOMS: atom_id res chain seq x y z
N MET A 1 -10.85 16.90 20.39
CA MET A 1 -9.87 15.80 20.25
C MET A 1 -10.64 14.55 19.83
N ALA A 2 -10.22 13.89 18.76
CA ALA A 2 -10.85 12.63 18.34
C ALA A 2 -10.47 11.51 19.32
N GLY A 3 -11.42 10.66 19.68
CA GLY A 3 -11.24 9.58 20.66
C GLY A 3 -10.75 8.25 20.07
N SER A 4 -10.29 8.22 18.82
CA SER A 4 -9.88 7.01 18.11
C SER A 4 -8.52 7.20 17.42
N VAL A 5 -7.82 6.07 17.21
CA VAL A 5 -6.53 6.02 16.51
C VAL A 5 -6.65 5.09 15.32
N ASN A 6 -6.31 5.60 14.14
CA ASN A 6 -6.11 4.82 12.92
C ASN A 6 -4.69 5.10 12.44
N LYS A 7 -3.79 4.14 12.65
CA LYS A 7 -2.39 4.21 12.26
C LYS A 7 -1.94 2.87 11.72
N VAL A 8 -1.30 2.89 10.55
CA VAL A 8 -0.66 1.74 9.92
C VAL A 8 0.82 2.04 9.78
N THR A 9 1.66 1.10 10.19
CA THR A 9 3.10 1.14 9.97
C THR A 9 3.51 -0.07 9.13
N LEU A 10 4.22 0.15 8.03
CA LEU A 10 4.73 -0.90 7.15
C LEU A 10 6.22 -0.71 6.91
N VAL A 11 6.95 -1.82 6.87
CA VAL A 11 8.29 -1.89 6.30
C VAL A 11 8.28 -3.02 5.28
N GLY A 12 8.55 -2.69 4.01
CA GLY A 12 8.48 -3.65 2.93
C GLY A 12 9.09 -3.14 1.65
N ASN A 13 8.92 -3.91 0.57
CA ASN A 13 9.54 -3.61 -0.72
C ASN A 13 8.47 -3.29 -1.78
N LEU A 14 8.80 -2.36 -2.68
CA LEU A 14 7.96 -2.08 -3.84
C LEU A 14 7.94 -3.28 -4.79
N GLY A 15 6.76 -3.81 -5.12
CA GLY A 15 6.63 -4.89 -6.12
C GLY A 15 6.75 -4.42 -7.57
N ARG A 16 6.54 -3.13 -7.80
CA ARG A 16 6.60 -2.44 -9.10
C ARG A 16 7.04 -0.99 -8.90
N ASP A 17 7.42 -0.31 -9.98
CA ASP A 17 7.70 1.12 -9.94
C ASP A 17 6.46 1.94 -9.51
N PRO A 18 6.64 3.10 -8.86
CA PRO A 18 5.53 3.96 -8.45
C PRO A 18 4.62 4.35 -9.62
N GLU A 19 3.30 4.24 -9.44
CA GLU A 19 2.31 4.66 -10.42
C GLU A 19 1.85 6.09 -10.11
N VAL A 20 2.09 7.04 -11.02
CA VAL A 20 1.72 8.45 -10.86
C VAL A 20 0.47 8.77 -11.69
N ARG A 21 -0.52 9.41 -11.06
CA ARG A 21 -1.73 9.88 -11.73
C ARG A 21 -1.96 11.36 -11.45
N SER A 22 -2.16 12.14 -12.51
CA SER A 22 -2.56 13.54 -12.40
C SER A 22 -4.07 13.65 -12.14
N MET A 23 -4.45 14.46 -11.16
CA MET A 23 -5.83 14.84 -10.87
C MET A 23 -6.25 16.02 -11.77
N GLN A 24 -7.56 16.21 -11.91
CA GLN A 24 -8.14 17.29 -12.73
C GLN A 24 -7.86 18.70 -12.16
N ASP A 25 -7.59 18.80 -10.86
CA ASP A 25 -7.23 20.03 -10.15
C ASP A 25 -5.73 20.36 -10.24
N GLY A 26 -4.94 19.56 -10.95
CA GLY A 26 -3.49 19.72 -11.09
C GLY A 26 -2.66 19.00 -10.01
N GLY A 27 -3.30 18.37 -9.02
CA GLY A 27 -2.63 17.54 -8.03
C GLY A 27 -2.04 16.25 -8.63
N LYS A 28 -1.01 15.69 -7.99
CA LYS A 28 -0.48 14.36 -8.32
C LYS A 28 -0.80 13.36 -7.21
N ILE A 29 -1.26 12.17 -7.59
CA ILE A 29 -1.40 11.01 -6.72
C ILE A 29 -0.32 10.01 -7.06
N VAL A 30 0.41 9.53 -6.06
CA VAL A 30 1.36 8.42 -6.23
C VAL A 30 0.81 7.17 -5.56
N GLN A 31 0.78 6.07 -6.30
CA GLN A 31 0.34 4.77 -5.80
C GLN A 31 1.51 3.80 -5.76
N LEU A 32 1.69 3.16 -4.60
CA LEU A 32 2.69 2.14 -4.35
C LEU A 32 2.03 0.79 -4.10
N SER A 33 2.72 -0.28 -4.49
CA SER A 33 2.37 -1.66 -4.17
C SER A 33 3.50 -2.25 -3.35
N ILE A 34 3.24 -2.49 -2.06
CA ILE A 34 4.27 -2.87 -1.08
C ILE A 34 4.03 -4.31 -0.62
N ALA A 35 5.06 -5.14 -0.75
CA ALA A 35 5.07 -6.50 -0.23
C ALA A 35 5.67 -6.52 1.19
N THR A 36 5.03 -7.26 2.10
CA THR A 36 5.60 -7.69 3.38
C THR A 36 5.48 -9.20 3.50
N SER A 37 6.58 -9.90 3.79
CA SER A 37 6.59 -11.36 3.94
C SER A 37 6.76 -11.77 5.40
N GLU A 38 6.04 -12.81 5.81
CA GLU A 38 6.25 -13.52 7.07
C GLU A 38 6.68 -14.97 6.77
N SER A 39 7.71 -15.45 7.47
CA SER A 39 8.18 -16.84 7.40
C SER A 39 7.94 -17.52 8.75
N TRP A 40 7.29 -18.67 8.76
CA TRP A 40 7.08 -19.47 9.98
C TRP A 40 7.25 -20.97 9.70
N LYS A 41 7.38 -21.76 10.77
CA LYS A 41 7.41 -23.22 10.68
C LYS A 41 6.01 -23.75 10.95
N ASP A 42 5.46 -24.53 10.02
CA ASP A 42 4.16 -25.17 10.19
C ASP A 42 4.21 -26.17 11.35
N ARG A 43 3.24 -26.10 12.26
CA ARG A 43 3.24 -26.89 13.49
C ARG A 43 2.94 -28.37 13.23
N ASN A 44 2.25 -28.69 12.14
CA ASN A 44 1.82 -30.06 11.82
C ASN A 44 2.83 -30.77 10.92
N SER A 45 3.33 -30.10 9.87
CA SER A 45 4.29 -30.71 8.94
C SER A 45 5.76 -30.45 9.31
N GLY A 46 6.03 -29.42 10.13
CA GLY A 46 7.40 -28.99 10.42
C GLY A 46 8.09 -28.28 9.26
N GLU A 47 7.39 -28.04 8.15
CA GLU A 47 7.93 -27.35 6.98
C GLU A 47 7.98 -25.83 7.19
N ARG A 48 8.94 -25.18 6.54
CA ARG A 48 9.01 -23.72 6.51
C ARG A 48 8.01 -23.19 5.47
N ARG A 49 7.10 -22.33 5.89
CA ARG A 49 6.12 -21.64 5.04
C ARG A 49 6.44 -20.14 4.98
N GLU A 50 6.08 -19.52 3.86
CA GLU A 50 6.16 -18.08 3.65
C GLU A 50 4.81 -17.56 3.17
N LYS A 51 4.40 -16.39 3.65
CA LYS A 51 3.22 -15.67 3.19
C LYS A 51 3.57 -14.21 2.94
N THR A 52 3.27 -13.74 1.74
CA THR A 52 3.43 -12.34 1.35
C THR A 52 2.08 -11.65 1.31
N GLU A 53 1.98 -10.53 2.02
CA GLU A 53 0.84 -9.62 1.96
C GLU A 53 1.17 -8.41 1.08
N TRP A 54 0.19 -8.00 0.27
CA TRP A 54 0.32 -6.90 -0.67
C TRP A 54 -0.53 -5.71 -0.25
N HIS A 55 0.14 -4.57 -0.04
CA HIS A 55 -0.45 -3.35 0.46
C HIS A 55 -0.51 -2.32 -0.66
N ARG A 56 -1.70 -1.76 -0.88
CA ARG A 56 -1.87 -0.60 -1.75
C ARG A 56 -1.73 0.66 -0.91
N VAL A 57 -0.68 1.44 -1.15
CA VAL A 57 -0.46 2.73 -0.49
C VAL A 57 -0.72 3.85 -1.49
N VAL A 58 -1.47 4.87 -1.06
CA VAL A 58 -1.80 6.04 -1.88
C VAL A 58 -1.27 7.29 -1.16
N ILE A 59 -0.40 8.03 -1.83
CA ILE A 59 0.20 9.26 -1.34
C ILE A 59 -0.48 10.43 -2.03
N PHE A 60 -1.22 11.22 -1.25
CA PHE A 60 -1.82 12.49 -1.68
C PHE A 60 -0.93 13.71 -1.36
N ASN A 61 0.00 13.57 -0.41
CA ASN A 61 0.92 14.64 -0.06
C ASN A 61 1.90 14.87 -1.22
N GLU A 62 1.90 16.09 -1.76
CA GLU A 62 2.69 16.42 -2.95
C GLU A 62 4.21 16.21 -2.75
N ASN A 63 4.75 16.61 -1.60
CA ASN A 63 6.18 16.50 -1.31
C ASN A 63 6.63 15.04 -1.17
N LEU A 64 5.83 14.22 -0.48
CA LEU A 64 6.09 12.79 -0.39
C LEU A 64 5.90 12.10 -1.74
N GLY A 65 4.89 12.51 -2.51
CA GLY A 65 4.65 12.01 -3.86
C GLY A 65 5.83 12.28 -4.80
N ARG A 66 6.35 13.53 -4.80
CA ARG A 66 7.52 13.92 -5.59
C ARG A 66 8.76 13.11 -5.21
N THR A 67 8.98 12.91 -3.90
CA THR A 67 10.09 12.08 -3.40
C THR A 67 9.93 10.63 -3.85
N ALA A 68 8.72 10.07 -3.75
CA ALA A 68 8.42 8.71 -4.18
C ALA A 68 8.65 8.54 -5.70
N GLU A 69 8.13 9.45 -6.52
CA GLU A 69 8.29 9.45 -7.99
C GLU A 69 9.77 9.55 -8.40
N GLN A 70 10.52 10.44 -7.75
CA GLN A 70 11.91 10.69 -8.12
C GLN A 70 12.85 9.53 -7.73
N TYR A 71 12.69 8.96 -6.54
CA TYR A 71 13.69 8.07 -5.95
C TYR A 71 13.27 6.60 -5.84
N LEU A 72 11.97 6.29 -5.78
CA LEU A 72 11.54 4.92 -5.61
C LEU A 72 11.42 4.18 -6.94
N ARG A 73 11.82 2.91 -6.93
CA ARG A 73 11.74 1.97 -8.04
C ARG A 73 11.30 0.61 -7.52
N LYS A 74 10.98 -0.31 -8.41
CA LYS A 74 10.74 -1.72 -8.07
C LYS A 74 11.89 -2.25 -7.19
N GLY A 75 11.55 -2.90 -6.09
CA GLY A 75 12.48 -3.45 -5.12
C GLY A 75 12.91 -2.47 -4.02
N SER A 76 12.65 -1.16 -4.14
CA SER A 76 12.98 -0.20 -3.07
C SER A 76 12.34 -0.60 -1.75
N THR A 77 13.16 -0.67 -0.69
CA THR A 77 12.67 -0.84 0.68
C THR A 77 12.15 0.49 1.22
N VAL A 78 10.97 0.49 1.81
CA VAL A 78 10.33 1.69 2.34
C VAL A 78 9.77 1.46 3.74
N TYR A 79 9.88 2.48 4.58
CA TYR A 79 9.06 2.65 5.79
C TYR A 79 7.88 3.55 5.46
N ILE A 80 6.66 3.11 5.76
CA ILE A 80 5.42 3.86 5.54
C ILE A 80 4.66 3.98 6.85
N GLU A 81 4.20 5.19 7.14
CA GLU A 81 3.20 5.45 8.16
C GLU A 81 1.98 6.13 7.51
N GLY A 82 0.79 5.63 7.82
CA GLY A 82 -0.46 6.13 7.24
C GLY A 82 -1.69 5.67 8.01
N GLN A 83 -2.82 5.61 7.32
CA GLN A 83 -4.12 5.22 7.88
C GLN A 83 -4.81 4.23 6.94
N LEU A 84 -5.63 3.33 7.49
CA LEU A 84 -6.52 2.49 6.67
C LEU A 84 -7.70 3.31 6.17
N GLN A 85 -8.04 3.13 4.89
CA GLN A 85 -9.26 3.66 4.30
C GLN A 85 -9.85 2.61 3.36
N THR A 86 -11.02 2.08 3.73
CA THR A 86 -11.80 1.21 2.85
C THR A 86 -12.79 2.06 2.05
N ARG A 87 -12.71 1.99 0.73
CA ARG A 87 -13.67 2.60 -0.19
C ARG A 87 -14.66 1.57 -0.70
N LYS A 88 -15.93 1.96 -0.73
CA LYS A 88 -17.01 1.21 -1.39
C LYS A 88 -17.12 1.67 -2.84
N TRP A 89 -17.22 0.74 -3.77
CA TRP A 89 -17.45 1.02 -5.18
C TRP A 89 -18.34 -0.07 -5.80
N THR A 90 -19.07 0.30 -6.85
CA THR A 90 -19.96 -0.63 -7.57
C THR A 90 -19.25 -1.11 -8.82
N ASP A 91 -19.20 -2.42 -9.03
CA ASP A 91 -18.63 -2.99 -10.25
C ASP A 91 -19.59 -2.89 -11.45
N GLN A 92 -19.12 -3.29 -12.64
CA GLN A 92 -19.92 -3.24 -13.86
C GLN A 92 -21.18 -4.14 -13.82
N GLN A 93 -21.22 -5.11 -12.91
CA GLN A 93 -22.35 -6.02 -12.72
C GLN A 93 -23.33 -5.52 -11.66
N GLY A 94 -23.11 -4.31 -11.11
CA GLY A 94 -23.94 -3.72 -10.08
C GLY A 94 -23.65 -4.23 -8.67
N GLN A 95 -22.61 -5.04 -8.46
CA GLN A 95 -22.27 -5.56 -7.14
C GLN A 95 -21.42 -4.56 -6.35
N GLU A 96 -21.69 -4.45 -5.06
CA GLU A 96 -20.89 -3.64 -4.15
C GLU A 96 -19.57 -4.35 -3.80
N LYS A 97 -18.45 -3.65 -3.98
CA LYS A 97 -17.10 -4.09 -3.63
C LYS A 97 -16.46 -3.11 -2.65
N TYR A 98 -15.54 -3.63 -1.86
CA TYR A 98 -14.76 -2.89 -0.87
C TYR A 98 -13.28 -3.02 -1.22
N THR A 99 -12.52 -1.93 -1.10
CA THR A 99 -11.08 -1.92 -1.34
C THR A 99 -10.41 -0.99 -0.37
#